data_AF-T0YBB0-F1
#
_entry.id   AF-T0YBB0-F1
#
_cell.length_a   1.000
_cell.length_b   1.000
_cell.length_c   1.000
_cell.angle_alpha   90.00
_cell.angle_beta   90.00
_cell.angle_gamma   90.00
#
_symmetry.space_group_name_H-M   'P 1'
#
loop_
_entity.id
_entity.type
_entity.pdbx_description
1 polymer ?
#
loop_
_entity_poly.entity_id
_entity_poly.type
_entity_poly.pdbx_seq_one_letter_code
_entity_poly.pdbx_strand_id
1 'polypeptide(L)' 'MVRFNYRKVVPLAYDAMIRMQKYIDESGIDEQTMELIKIRASQINHCAFCLDMH' A
#
# COMPACT_ATOMS: atom_id res chain seq x y z
N MET A 1 -9.32 -11.10 10.57
CA MET A 1 -10.72 -10.74 10.25
C MET A 1 -10.76 -9.26 9.87
N VAL A 2 -11.20 -8.91 8.65
CA VAL A 2 -11.37 -7.51 8.24
C VAL A 2 -12.76 -7.02 8.66
N ARG A 3 -12.85 -5.82 9.25
CA ARG A 3 -14.14 -5.25 9.69
C ARG A 3 -15.01 -4.80 8.52
N PHE A 4 -14.39 -4.39 7.42
CA PHE A 4 -15.04 -3.79 6.26
C PHE A 4 -14.25 -4.11 4.99
N ASN A 5 -14.92 -4.62 3.96
CA ASN A 5 -14.30 -4.88 2.67
C ASN A 5 -14.45 -3.67 1.76
N TYR A 6 -13.57 -2.69 1.92
CA TYR A 6 -13.57 -1.45 1.14
C TYR A 6 -13.40 -1.68 -0.37
N ARG A 7 -12.72 -2.75 -0.79
CA ARG A 7 -12.59 -3.13 -2.20
C ARG A 7 -13.94 -3.40 -2.86
N LYS A 8 -14.89 -3.97 -2.11
CA LYS A 8 -16.26 -4.25 -2.59
C LYS A 8 -17.18 -3.04 -2.47
N VAL A 9 -17.06 -2.26 -1.39
CA VAL A 9 -18.02 -1.19 -1.08
C VAL A 9 -17.69 0.12 -1.80
N VAL A 10 -16.41 0.41 -2.03
CA VAL A 10 -15.95 1.63 -2.71
C VAL A 10 -14.92 1.30 -3.80
N PRO A 11 -15.32 0.58 -4.87
CA PRO A 11 -14.39 0.06 -5.88
C PRO A 11 -13.61 1.16 -6.61
N LEU A 12 -14.22 2.31 -6.89
CA LEU A 12 -13.53 3.43 -7.55
C LEU A 12 -12.41 4.04 -6.70
N ALA A 13 -12.59 4.09 -5.38
CA ALA A 13 -11.54 4.54 -4.47
C ALA A 13 -10.38 3.54 -4.43
N TYR A 14 -10.70 2.24 -4.45
CA TYR A 14 -9.69 1.19 -4.56
C TYR A 14 -8.90 1.28 -5.88
N ASP A 15 -9.59 1.48 -7.00
CA ASP A 15 -8.94 1.65 -8.32
C ASP A 15 -8.02 2.87 -8.35
N ALA A 16 -8.43 3.98 -7.73
CA ALA A 16 -7.59 5.17 -7.60
C ALA A 16 -6.30 4.88 -6.80
N MET A 17 -6.38 4.12 -5.70
CA MET A 17 -5.21 3.70 -4.92
C MET A 17 -4.26 2.82 -5.75
N ILE A 18 -4.79 1.89 -6.56
CA ILE A 18 -3.95 1.05 -7.43
C ILE A 18 -3.25 1.88 -8.51
N ARG A 19 -3.93 2.88 -9.09
CA ARG A 19 -3.30 3.80 -10.05
C ARG A 19 -2.18 4.62 -9.41
N MET A 20 -2.37 5.05 -8.16
CA MET A 20 -1.30 5.73 -7.40
C MET A 20 -0.09 4.81 -7.22
N GLN A 21 -0.29 3.53 -6.87
CA GLN A 21 0.82 2.58 -6.75
C GLN A 21 1.59 2.42 -8.06
N LYS A 22 0.89 2.29 -9.20
CA LYS A 22 1.55 2.19 -10.51
C LYS A 22 2.45 3.39 -10.82
N TYR A 23 2.01 4.60 -10.49
CA TYR A 23 2.83 5.80 -10.66
C TYR A 23 4.10 5.75 -9.78
N ILE A 24 3.98 5.25 -8.55
CA ILE A 24 5.13 5.08 -7.65
C ILE A 24 6.10 4.02 -8.19
N ASP A 25 5.59 2.93 -8.76
CA ASP A 25 6.42 1.89 -9.37
C ASP A 25 7.25 2.43 -10.56
N GLU A 26 6.78 3.51 -11.20
CA GLU A 26 7.46 4.21 -12.29
C GLU A 26 8.34 5.39 -11.83
N SER A 27 8.44 5.65 -10.51
CA SER A 27 9.11 6.85 -9.96
C SER A 27 10.64 6.86 -10.08
N GLY A 28 11.25 5.76 -10.51
CA GLY A 28 12.71 5.62 -10.63
C GLY A 28 13.45 5.36 -9.31
N ILE A 29 12.72 5.24 -8.19
CA ILE A 29 13.26 4.76 -6.92
C ILE A 29 13.52 3.25 -7.05
N ASP A 30 14.65 2.77 -6.55
CA ASP A 30 14.95 1.34 -6.57
C ASP A 30 13.96 0.54 -5.73
N GLU A 31 13.65 -0.67 -6.19
CA GLU A 31 12.62 -1.53 -5.58
C GLU A 31 12.92 -1.84 -4.11
N GLN A 32 14.19 -2.09 -3.76
CA GLN A 32 14.57 -2.39 -2.38
C GLN A 32 14.33 -1.22 -1.44
N THR A 33 14.74 -0.01 -1.83
CA THR A 33 14.48 1.21 -1.07
C THR A 33 12.98 1.47 -0.97
N MET A 34 12.22 1.25 -2.04
CA MET A 34 10.77 1.42 -2.01
C MET A 34 10.10 0.48 -0.99
N GLU A 35 10.48 -0.80 -0.96
CA GLU A 35 9.94 -1.74 0.04
C GLU A 35 10.38 -1.37 1.47
N LEU A 36 11.63 -0.93 1.68
CA LEU A 36 12.08 -0.44 2.99
C LEU A 36 11.29 0.79 3.46
N ILE A 37 10.94 1.71 2.56
CA ILE A 37 10.08 2.86 2.85
C ILE A 37 8.69 2.37 3.30
N LYS A 38 8.08 1.43 2.57
CA LYS A 38 6.75 0.88 2.88
C LYS A 38 6.74 0.11 4.21
N ILE A 39 7.77 -0.69 4.49
CA ILE A 39 7.99 -1.37 5.78
C ILE A 39 8.05 -0.33 6.90
N ARG A 40 8.91 0.69 6.77
CA ARG A 40 9.11 1.67 7.84
C ARG A 40 7.85 2.50 8.09
N ALA A 41 7.15 2.93 7.03
CA ALA A 41 5.87 3.62 7.16
C ALA A 41 4.81 2.75 7.84
N SER A 42 4.77 1.45 7.55
CA SER A 42 3.85 0.49 8.17
C SER A 42 4.12 0.29 9.65
N GLN A 43 5.39 0.23 10.06
CA GLN A 43 5.80 0.17 11.47
C GLN A 43 5.37 1.42 12.24
N ILE A 44 5.64 2.62 11.70
CA ILE A 44 5.26 3.90 12.33
C ILE A 44 3.74 3.99 12.51
N ASN A 45 2.98 3.52 11.52
CA ASN A 45 1.52 3.51 11.55
C ASN A 45 0.92 2.29 12.26
N HIS A 46 1.74 1.40 12.83
CA HIS A 46 1.33 0.19 13.53
C HIS A 46 0.37 -0.69 12.70
N CYS A 47 0.53 -0.70 11.38
CA CYS A 47 -0.33 -1.46 10.49
C CYS A 47 0.27 -2.85 10.24
N ALA A 48 -0.12 -3.83 11.06
CA ALA A 48 0.35 -5.21 10.92
C ALA A 48 0.03 -5.82 9.55
N PHE A 49 -1.08 -5.44 8.91
CA PHE A 49 -1.43 -5.92 7.58
C PHE A 49 -0.46 -5.41 6.51
N CYS A 50 -0.09 -4.13 6.56
CA CYS A 50 0.88 -3.60 5.60
C CYS A 50 2.30 -4.09 5.90
N LEU A 51 2.63 -4.33 7.17
CA LEU A 51 3.93 -4.86 7.57
C LEU A 51 4.15 -6.34 7.18
N ASP A 52 3.09 -7.14 7.09
CA ASP A 52 3.17 -8.52 6.59
C ASP A 52 3.18 -8.58 5.06
N MET A 53 2.64 -7.54 4.40
CA MET A 53 2.61 -7.42 2.95
C MET A 53 3.96 -7.01 2.35
N HIS A 54 4.70 -6.15 3.05
CA HIS A 54 5.97 -5.55 2.63
C HIS A 54 7.12 -6.15 3.43
#